data_AF-A0AAV3REV8-F1
#
_entry.id   AF-A0AAV3REV8-F1
#
_cell.length_a   1.000
_cell.length_b   1.000
_cell.length_c   1.000
_cell.angle_alpha   90.00
_cell.angle_beta   90.00
_cell.angle_gamma   90.00
#
_symmetry.space_group_name_H-M   'P 1'
#
loop_
_entity.id
_entity.type
_entity.pdbx_description
1 polymer ?
#
loop_
_entity_poly.entity_id
_entity_poly.type
_entity_poly.pdbx_seq_one_letter_code
_entity_poly.pdbx_strand_id
1 'polypeptide(L)'
;MQRSENVVEYVTRLKMVTNEMKMNGESLDDVCVMEKLLRSLTRKFDYVVTSIEESKDLSTISINEIVGSLQAHEQRMNQYDDTDNLEKASQSKVSISEDQGNNSNVRGKGNYGGYRGNYRIRFGGYGNGR
;
A
#
# COMPACT_ATOMS: atom_id res chain seq x y z
N MET A 1 -19.41 13.87 -4.41
CA MET A 1 -19.15 12.77 -3.47
C MET A 1 -18.42 13.30 -2.24
N GLN A 2 -18.82 12.91 -1.04
CA GLN A 2 -18.08 13.25 0.19
C GLN A 2 -16.84 12.36 0.34
N ARG A 3 -15.86 12.76 1.17
CA ARG A 3 -14.59 12.03 1.29
C ARG A 3 -14.73 10.60 1.83
N SER A 4 -15.65 10.40 2.78
CA SER A 4 -15.92 9.12 3.45
C SER A 4 -17.07 8.32 2.83
N GLU A 5 -17.77 8.90 1.87
CA GLU A 5 -18.91 8.27 1.21
C GLU A 5 -18.40 7.18 0.25
N ASN A 6 -19.11 6.06 0.16
CA ASN A 6 -18.84 4.99 -0.81
C ASN A 6 -19.52 5.32 -2.16
N VAL A 7 -19.05 4.74 -3.27
CA VAL A 7 -19.69 4.89 -4.59
C VAL A 7 -21.18 4.51 -4.55
N VAL A 8 -21.56 3.43 -3.86
CA VAL A 8 -22.96 2.98 -3.75
C VAL A 8 -23.84 4.03 -3.10
N GLU A 9 -23.38 4.59 -1.98
CA GLU A 9 -24.11 5.61 -1.21
C GLU A 9 -24.28 6.88 -2.03
N TYR A 10 -23.21 7.31 -2.69
CA TYR A 10 -23.21 8.48 -3.57
C TYR A 10 -24.18 8.31 -4.75
N VAL A 11 -24.16 7.17 -5.44
CA VAL A 11 -25.06 6.87 -6.56
C VAL A 11 -26.52 6.80 -6.10
N THR A 12 -26.77 6.23 -4.93
CA THR A 12 -28.13 6.18 -4.35
C THR A 12 -28.66 7.59 -4.09
N ARG A 13 -27.83 8.46 -3.52
CA ARG A 13 -28.18 9.86 -3.27
C ARG A 13 -28.39 10.65 -4.56
N LEU A 14 -27.56 10.41 -5.58
CA LEU A 14 -27.75 10.99 -6.91
C LEU A 14 -29.10 10.58 -7.50
N LYS A 15 -29.46 9.28 -7.44
CA LYS A 15 -30.76 8.78 -7.92
C LYS A 15 -31.94 9.42 -7.20
N MET A 16 -31.86 9.60 -5.88
CA MET A 16 -32.89 10.31 -5.13
C MET A 16 -33.07 11.74 -5.65
N VAL A 17 -31.98 12.48 -5.83
CA VAL A 17 -32.04 13.86 -6.35
C VAL A 17 -32.62 13.91 -7.76
N THR A 18 -32.19 13.03 -8.67
CA THR A 18 -32.74 12.98 -10.03
C THR A 18 -34.22 12.62 -10.04
N ASN A 19 -34.66 11.75 -9.13
CA ASN A 19 -36.07 11.40 -8.99
C ASN A 19 -36.91 12.58 -8.47
N GLU A 20 -36.44 13.31 -7.46
CA GLU A 20 -37.09 14.53 -6.96
C GLU A 20 -37.22 15.59 -8.06
N MET A 21 -36.16 15.80 -8.86
CA MET A 21 -36.22 16.71 -10.02
C MET A 21 -37.30 16.27 -11.01
N LYS A 22 -37.36 14.98 -11.33
CA LYS A 22 -38.34 14.41 -12.25
C LYS A 22 -39.77 14.60 -11.74
N MET A 23 -40.00 14.44 -10.44
CA MET A 23 -41.31 14.69 -9.81
C MET A 23 -41.73 16.16 -9.90
N ASN A 24 -40.76 17.07 -9.89
CA ASN A 24 -40.98 18.51 -10.05
C ASN A 24 -41.11 18.96 -11.53
N GLY A 25 -41.12 18.01 -12.48
CA GLY A 25 -41.23 18.29 -13.91
C GLY A 25 -39.92 18.59 -14.62
N GLU A 26 -38.78 18.51 -13.92
CA GLU A 26 -37.44 18.68 -14.49
C GLU A 26 -36.80 17.31 -14.73
N SER A 27 -36.61 16.91 -15.99
CA SER A 27 -35.90 15.67 -16.33
C SER A 27 -34.48 15.95 -16.80
N LEU A 28 -33.50 15.24 -16.23
CA LEU A 28 -32.14 15.20 -16.76
C LEU A 28 -32.01 14.02 -17.74
N ASP A 29 -31.30 14.25 -18.83
CA ASP A 29 -30.89 13.19 -19.73
C ASP A 29 -29.86 12.27 -19.06
N ASP A 30 -29.86 10.98 -19.42
CA ASP A 30 -29.00 9.98 -18.80
C ASP A 30 -27.51 10.33 -19.00
N VAL A 31 -27.15 10.89 -20.17
CA VAL A 31 -25.78 11.37 -20.44
C VAL A 31 -25.41 12.49 -19.48
N CYS A 32 -26.30 13.46 -19.27
CA CYS A 32 -26.08 14.56 -18.34
C CYS A 32 -25.91 14.07 -16.88
N VAL A 33 -26.67 13.04 -16.48
CA VAL A 33 -26.52 12.41 -15.17
C VAL A 33 -25.15 11.72 -15.05
N MET A 34 -24.70 11.02 -16.09
CA MET A 34 -23.39 10.35 -16.12
C MET A 34 -22.23 11.35 -16.06
N GLU A 35 -22.28 12.44 -16.82
CA GLU A 35 -21.27 13.51 -16.76
C GLU A 35 -21.21 14.14 -15.37
N LYS A 36 -22.36 14.45 -14.76
CA LYS A 36 -22.41 15.00 -13.40
C LYS A 36 -21.88 14.02 -12.37
N LEU A 37 -22.16 12.73 -12.53
CA LEU A 37 -21.65 11.67 -11.68
C LEU A 37 -20.12 11.66 -11.72
N LEU A 38 -19.52 11.50 -12.91
CA LEU A 38 -18.06 11.43 -13.08
C LEU A 38 -17.36 12.70 -12.60
N ARG A 39 -17.89 13.88 -12.95
CA ARG A 39 -17.27 15.17 -12.62
C ARG A 39 -17.35 15.55 -11.14
N SER A 40 -18.21 14.90 -10.35
CA SER A 40 -18.37 15.20 -8.92
C SER A 40 -17.87 14.10 -8.00
N LEU A 41 -17.18 13.09 -8.54
CA LEU A 41 -16.39 12.15 -7.75
C LEU A 41 -15.20 12.85 -7.07
N THR A 42 -14.65 12.18 -6.06
CA THR A 42 -13.46 12.66 -5.35
C THR A 42 -12.19 12.27 -6.11
N ARG A 43 -11.08 12.98 -5.85
CA ARG A 43 -9.78 12.77 -6.53
C ARG A 43 -9.26 11.32 -6.55
N LYS A 44 -9.72 10.47 -5.61
CA LYS A 44 -9.39 9.04 -5.61
C LYS A 44 -9.83 8.30 -6.88
N PHE A 45 -10.77 8.87 -7.65
CA PHE A 45 -11.25 8.28 -8.89
C PHE A 45 -10.71 8.95 -10.16
N ASP A 46 -9.89 10.01 -10.06
CA ASP A 46 -9.47 10.82 -11.22
C ASP A 46 -8.91 9.94 -12.35
N TYR A 47 -8.03 8.99 -12.03
CA TYR A 47 -7.45 8.08 -13.02
C TYR A 47 -8.49 7.21 -13.75
N VAL A 48 -9.48 6.68 -13.01
CA VAL A 48 -10.54 5.86 -13.60
C VAL A 48 -11.51 6.71 -14.40
N VAL A 49 -11.81 7.92 -13.92
CA VAL A 49 -12.65 8.87 -14.66
C VAL A 49 -12.01 9.21 -16.00
N THR A 50 -10.74 9.62 -16.02
CA THR A 50 -9.99 9.89 -17.26
C THR A 50 -9.97 8.67 -18.18
N SER A 51 -9.71 7.47 -17.64
CA SER A 51 -9.71 6.25 -18.44
C SER A 51 -11.08 5.97 -19.08
N ILE A 52 -12.17 6.23 -18.37
CA ILE A 52 -13.54 6.08 -18.91
C ILE A 52 -13.78 7.12 -20.00
N GLU A 53 -13.46 8.40 -19.74
CA GLU A 53 -13.66 9.50 -20.69
C GLU A 53 -12.86 9.31 -21.99
N GLU A 54 -11.67 8.72 -21.92
CA GLU A 54 -10.83 8.46 -23.10
C GLU A 54 -11.25 7.20 -23.88
N SER A 55 -11.76 6.17 -23.20
CA SER A 55 -12.00 4.85 -23.81
C SER A 55 -13.45 4.61 -24.25
N LYS A 56 -14.41 5.38 -23.72
CA LYS A 56 -15.83 5.07 -23.78
C LYS A 56 -16.67 6.30 -24.10
N ASP A 57 -17.66 6.13 -24.98
CA ASP A 57 -18.64 7.16 -25.28
C ASP A 57 -19.83 7.07 -24.31
N LEU A 58 -20.00 8.12 -23.48
CA LEU A 58 -21.06 8.24 -22.48
C LEU A 58 -22.48 8.23 -23.06
N SER A 59 -22.64 8.52 -24.36
CA SER A 59 -23.93 8.44 -25.04
C SER A 59 -24.39 7.01 -25.35
N THR A 60 -23.44 6.07 -25.40
CA THR A 60 -23.69 4.67 -25.76
C THR A 60 -23.66 3.73 -24.55
N ILE A 61 -22.99 4.14 -23.48
CA ILE A 61 -22.81 3.34 -22.28
C ILE A 61 -23.94 3.52 -21.28
N SER A 62 -24.25 2.45 -20.55
CA SER A 62 -25.26 2.50 -19.51
C SER A 62 -24.70 3.01 -18.18
N ILE A 63 -25.54 3.72 -17.42
CA ILE A 63 -25.22 4.18 -16.05
C ILE A 63 -24.69 3.03 -15.18
N ASN A 64 -25.30 1.85 -15.29
CA ASN A 64 -24.93 0.68 -14.48
C ASN A 64 -23.51 0.20 -14.76
N GLU A 65 -23.04 0.31 -16.01
CA GLU A 65 -21.69 -0.10 -16.38
C GLU A 65 -20.62 0.86 -15.81
N ILE A 66 -20.90 2.16 -15.81
CA ILE A 66 -20.04 3.17 -15.15
C ILE A 66 -19.99 2.90 -13.66
N VAL A 67 -21.15 2.71 -13.02
CA VAL A 67 -21.24 2.43 -11.59
C VAL A 67 -20.49 1.14 -11.23
N GLY A 68 -20.62 0.08 -12.02
CA GLY A 68 -19.89 -1.16 -11.82
C GLY A 68 -18.37 -0.99 -11.96
N SER A 69 -17.92 -0.18 -12.93
CA SER A 69 -16.49 0.14 -13.11
C SER A 69 -15.92 0.90 -11.91
N LEU A 70 -16.67 1.87 -11.37
CA LEU A 70 -16.28 2.66 -10.20
C LEU A 70 -16.25 1.81 -8.92
N GLN A 71 -17.25 0.93 -8.72
CA GLN A 71 -17.29 -0.01 -7.59
C GLN A 71 -16.13 -1.00 -7.64
N ALA A 72 -15.83 -1.57 -8.80
CA ALA A 72 -14.71 -2.47 -8.97
C ALA A 72 -13.37 -1.78 -8.67
N HIS A 73 -13.23 -0.49 -9.00
CA HIS A 73 -12.07 0.29 -8.61
C HIS A 73 -11.99 0.51 -7.10
N GLU A 74 -13.08 0.93 -6.46
CA GLU A 74 -13.13 1.14 -5.01
C GLU A 74 -12.82 -0.15 -4.24
N GLN A 75 -13.35 -1.30 -4.68
CA GLN A 75 -13.04 -2.60 -4.10
C GLN A 75 -11.55 -2.95 -4.23
N ARG A 76 -10.92 -2.68 -5.38
CA ARG A 76 -9.48 -2.91 -5.57
C ARG A 76 -8.64 -2.01 -4.66
N MET A 77 -9.00 -0.73 -4.52
CA MET A 77 -8.30 0.18 -3.61
C MET A 77 -8.33 -0.32 -2.17
N ASN A 78 -9.51 -0.73 -1.69
CA ASN A 78 -9.66 -1.22 -0.32
C ASN A 78 -8.82 -2.48 -0.04
N GLN A 79 -8.66 -3.38 -1.03
CA GLN A 79 -7.81 -4.56 -0.88
C GLN A 79 -6.33 -4.20 -0.66
N TYR A 80 -5.83 -3.15 -1.31
CA TYR A 80 -4.45 -2.72 -1.14
C TYR A 80 -4.22 -2.07 0.24
N ASP A 81 -5.16 -1.26 0.71
CA ASP A 81 -5.10 -0.66 2.06
C ASP A 81 -5.05 -1.73 3.17
N ASP A 82 -5.74 -2.86 2.98
CA ASP A 82 -5.71 -4.00 3.90
C ASP A 82 -4.37 -4.78 3.82
N THR A 83 -3.80 -4.95 2.63
CA THR A 83 -2.49 -5.63 2.47
C THR A 83 -1.34 -4.82 3.04
N ASP A 84 -1.38 -3.49 2.90
CA ASP A 84 -0.35 -2.58 3.40
C ASP A 84 -0.35 -2.53 4.94
N ASN A 85 -1.49 -2.80 5.58
CA ASN A 85 -1.60 -3.02 7.03
C ASN A 85 -1.05 -4.39 7.48
N LEU A 86 -1.22 -5.45 6.68
CA LEU A 86 -0.71 -6.79 6.99
C LEU A 86 0.83 -6.87 6.87
N GLU A 87 1.41 -6.15 5.90
CA GLU A 87 2.87 -6.11 5.70
C GLU A 87 3.58 -5.30 6.80
N LYS A 88 2.96 -4.20 7.27
CA LYS A 88 3.46 -3.40 8.42
C LYS A 88 3.43 -4.19 9.74
N ALA A 89 2.43 -5.05 9.95
CA ALA A 89 2.40 -5.94 11.12
C ALA A 89 3.53 -6.98 11.11
N SER A 90 3.92 -7.46 9.93
CA SER A 90 4.97 -8.48 9.77
C SER A 90 6.38 -7.92 9.95
N GLN A 91 6.63 -6.66 9.61
CA GLN A 91 7.93 -6.00 9.83
C GLN A 91 8.16 -5.61 11.32
N SER A 92 7.10 -5.49 12.12
CA SER A 92 7.22 -5.15 13.55
C SER A 92 7.85 -6.24 14.44
N LYS A 93 8.09 -7.46 13.91
CA LYS A 93 8.73 -8.56 14.65
C LYS A 93 10.21 -8.81 14.31
N VAL A 94 10.81 -8.01 13.41
CA VAL A 94 12.25 -8.10 13.10
C VAL A 94 12.92 -6.75 13.33
N SER A 95 12.78 -6.22 14.55
CA SER A 95 13.87 -5.46 15.15
C SER A 95 14.74 -6.46 15.92
N ILE A 96 15.74 -6.99 15.23
CA ILE A 96 16.94 -7.53 15.87
C ILE A 96 17.57 -6.33 16.59
N SER A 97 17.29 -6.18 17.88
CA SER A 97 18.06 -5.30 18.75
C SER A 97 19.15 -6.13 19.41
N GLU A 98 20.37 -5.80 19.00
CA GLU A 98 21.64 -6.26 19.51
C GLU A 98 21.74 -6.14 21.04
N ASP A 99 22.26 -7.21 21.63
CA ASP A 99 23.14 -7.27 22.80
C ASP A 99 23.01 -6.16 23.86
N GLN A 100 22.18 -6.42 24.88
CA GLN A 100 22.40 -5.87 26.22
C GLN A 100 22.80 -7.01 27.15
N GLY A 101 24.11 -7.20 27.29
CA GLY A 101 24.70 -8.12 28.25
C GLY A 101 24.27 -7.82 29.68
N ASN A 102 23.60 -8.79 30.31
CA ASN A 102 23.45 -8.85 31.76
C ASN A 102 23.58 -10.30 32.25
N ASN A 103 24.80 -10.56 32.76
CA ASN A 103 25.15 -11.38 33.91
C ASN A 103 24.33 -12.67 34.17
N SER A 104 24.92 -13.82 33.81
CA SER A 104 24.67 -15.06 34.55
C SER A 104 25.95 -15.88 34.70
N ASN A 105 26.36 -16.06 35.95
CA ASN A 105 27.36 -17.02 36.39
C ASN A 105 26.92 -18.44 35.99
N VAL A 106 27.55 -19.03 34.97
CA VAL A 106 27.46 -20.47 34.72
C VAL A 106 28.87 -21.03 34.51
N ARG A 107 29.37 -21.69 35.55
CA ARG A 107 30.56 -22.55 35.51
C ARG A 107 30.26 -23.74 34.59
N GLY A 108 30.97 -23.85 33.47
CA GLY A 108 30.76 -24.92 32.49
C GLY A 108 31.98 -25.20 31.62
N LYS A 109 32.96 -25.88 32.21
CA LYS A 109 33.91 -26.87 31.65
C LYS A 109 33.89 -27.07 30.11
N GLY A 110 35.02 -26.82 29.44
CA GLY A 110 35.23 -27.23 28.04
C GLY A 110 36.61 -26.89 27.50
N ASN A 111 37.58 -27.80 27.68
CA ASN A 111 38.91 -27.77 27.06
C ASN A 111 38.80 -28.00 25.55
N TYR A 112 39.19 -27.03 24.72
CA TYR A 112 39.55 -27.27 23.33
C TYR A 112 40.77 -26.44 22.93
N GLY A 113 41.70 -27.15 22.29
CA GLY A 113 43.09 -26.76 22.12
C GLY A 113 43.31 -25.56 21.21
N GLY A 114 44.44 -24.90 21.47
CA GLY A 114 44.99 -23.85 20.62
C GLY A 114 46.49 -23.82 20.77
N TYR A 115 47.19 -24.62 19.97
CA TYR A 115 48.63 -24.49 19.74
C TYR A 115 48.92 -23.09 19.17
N ARG A 116 49.36 -22.16 20.01
CA ARG A 116 50.02 -20.92 19.55
C ARG A 116 51.52 -21.07 19.72
N GLY A 117 52.17 -21.55 18.65
CA GLY A 117 53.62 -21.56 18.51
C GLY A 117 54.17 -20.13 18.54
N ASN A 118 55.07 -19.87 19.48
CA ASN A 118 55.85 -18.64 19.59
C ASN A 118 56.99 -18.65 18.57
N TYR A 119 56.79 -18.05 17.38
CA TYR A 119 57.90 -17.70 16.50
C TYR A 119 58.57 -16.42 17.01
N ARG A 120 59.58 -16.57 17.89
CA ARG A 120 60.52 -15.50 18.20
C ARG A 120 61.50 -15.35 17.03
N ILE A 121 61.33 -14.28 16.26
CA ILE A 121 62.35 -13.75 15.35
C ILE A 121 63.58 -13.36 16.18
N ARG A 122 64.72 -14.03 15.96
CA ARG A 122 66.02 -13.63 16.51
C ARG A 122 66.84 -13.04 15.36
N PHE A 123 67.07 -11.73 15.44
CA PHE A 123 67.86 -10.94 14.51
C PHE A 123 69.32 -11.41 14.44
N GLY A 124 69.91 -11.19 13.27
CA GLY A 124 71.20 -11.67 12.83
C GLY A 124 72.40 -11.23 13.68
N GLY A 125 73.38 -12.13 13.77
CA GLY A 125 74.74 -11.84 14.19
C GLY A 125 75.67 -12.05 13.00
N TYR A 126 76.24 -10.94 12.51
CA TYR A 126 77.26 -10.92 11.48
C TYR A 126 78.57 -11.55 12.00
N GLY A 127 79.18 -12.37 11.16
CA GLY A 127 80.50 -12.93 11.40
C GLY A 127 81.62 -11.89 11.28
N ASN A 128 82.66 -12.14 12.06
CA ASN A 128 84.06 -11.73 11.86
C ASN A 128 84.85 -12.81 12.64
N GLY A 129 85.86 -13.51 12.14
CA GLY A 129 86.86 -13.13 11.16
C GLY A 129 88.22 -13.20 11.87
N ARG A 130 89.01 -14.23 11.52
CA ARG A 130 90.38 -14.61 11.95
C ARG A 130 90.50 -15.59 13.11
#